data_AF-A0A523X4S2-F1
#
_entry.id   AF-A0A523X4S2-F1
#
_cell.length_a   1.000
_cell.length_b   1.000
_cell.length_c   1.000
_cell.angle_alpha   90.00
_cell.angle_beta   90.00
_cell.angle_gamma   90.00
#
_symmetry.space_group_name_H-M   'P 1'
#
loop_
_entity.id
_entity.type
_entity.pdbx_description
1 polymer ?
#
loop_
_entity_poly.entity_id
_entity_poly.type
_entity_poly.pdbx_seq_one_letter_code
_entity_poly.pdbx_strand_id
1 'polypeptide(L)'
;MVKGFKNKIITGFLVFTIVCMIFWNSSTEAMISDDSTSYSIDIDFSNLLFQVEWVYPLEWSSETPCIIDLDRDGVQEILTTGFCLSSTGELKWSKPTLASSPQSSCVVADIDNDNYVEIIYALSGQIYVMNHDSSYKWDYTRTDDNSLFTSPCIADVDGDKLFEIITSTHWDGLFCISNEGELQWQHTFSISG
;
A
#
# COMPACT_ATOMS: atom_id res chain seq x y z
N MET A 1 -23.09 41.68 21.02
CA MET A 1 -21.83 42.17 21.62
C MET A 1 -20.91 40.96 21.79
N VAL A 2 -20.11 40.65 20.78
CA VAL A 2 -19.10 39.57 20.85
C VAL A 2 -17.75 40.23 20.60
N LYS A 3 -16.84 39.98 21.53
CA LYS A 3 -15.60 40.71 21.77
C LYS A 3 -14.61 40.51 20.63
N GLY A 4 -13.85 41.56 20.32
CA GLY A 4 -12.87 41.59 19.24
C GLY A 4 -11.82 40.48 19.34
N PHE A 5 -11.59 39.82 18.22
CA PHE A 5 -10.45 38.94 18.03
C PHE A 5 -9.17 39.78 18.02
N LYS A 6 -8.30 39.56 19.00
CA LYS A 6 -6.93 40.09 18.95
C LYS A 6 -6.11 39.14 18.11
N ASN A 7 -5.74 39.56 16.91
CA ASN A 7 -4.70 38.91 16.13
C ASN A 7 -3.42 38.89 16.97
N LYS A 8 -2.98 37.71 17.38
CA LYS A 8 -1.71 37.51 18.07
C LYS A 8 -0.80 36.78 17.10
N ILE A 9 0.17 37.49 16.54
CA ILE A 9 1.23 36.88 15.74
C ILE A 9 2.12 36.12 16.73
N ILE A 10 2.11 34.78 16.66
CA ILE A 10 3.01 33.94 17.45
C ILE A 10 4.28 33.77 16.61
N THR A 11 5.33 34.53 16.92
CA THR A 11 6.67 34.28 16.38
C THR A 11 7.39 33.28 17.28
N GLY A 12 7.45 32.02 16.85
CA GLY A 12 8.20 30.96 17.52
C GLY A 12 8.01 29.63 16.80
N PHE A 13 9.10 28.92 16.52
CA PHE A 13 9.05 27.56 15.99
C PHE A 13 8.41 26.63 17.03
N LEU A 14 7.16 26.25 16.78
CA LEU A 14 6.49 25.15 17.47
C LEU A 14 6.18 24.08 16.44
N VAL A 15 6.79 22.91 16.61
CA VAL A 15 6.48 21.72 15.82
C VAL A 15 5.20 21.13 16.41
N PHE A 16 4.07 21.31 15.72
CA PHE A 16 2.86 20.53 15.96
C PHE A 16 2.72 19.50 14.85
N THR A 17 2.38 18.26 15.20
CA THR A 17 1.86 17.29 14.23
C THR A 17 0.41 17.66 13.96
N ILE A 18 0.13 18.21 12.78
CA ILE A 18 -1.22 18.54 12.35
C ILE A 18 -1.77 17.35 11.56
N VAL A 19 -2.85 16.73 12.05
CA VAL A 19 -3.63 15.75 11.29
C VAL A 19 -4.78 16.52 10.62
N CYS A 20 -4.63 16.86 9.34
CA CYS A 20 -5.69 17.50 8.56
C CYS A 20 -6.49 16.45 7.78
N MET A 21 -7.82 16.43 7.97
CA MET A 21 -8.75 15.82 7.01
C MET A 21 -9.13 16.86 5.97
N ILE A 22 -8.76 16.64 4.70
CA ILE A 22 -9.06 17.57 3.60
C ILE A 22 -10.40 17.18 2.98
N PHE A 23 -11.37 18.10 3.02
CA PHE A 23 -12.58 18.00 2.20
C PHE A 23 -12.47 18.92 0.99
N TRP A 24 -12.85 18.40 -0.17
CA TRP A 24 -12.72 19.07 -1.46
C TRP A 24 -13.71 20.26 -1.55
N ASN A 25 -13.28 21.43 -1.10
CA ASN A 25 -13.73 22.74 -1.57
C ASN A 25 -12.74 23.82 -1.11
N SER A 26 -12.65 24.89 -1.87
CA SER A 26 -11.61 25.94 -1.91
C SER A 26 -11.33 26.74 -0.62
N SER A 27 -11.84 26.31 0.53
CA SER A 27 -11.52 26.85 1.85
C SER A 27 -11.73 25.74 2.88
N THR A 28 -10.64 25.20 3.42
CA THR A 28 -10.69 24.27 4.55
C THR A 28 -10.20 24.98 5.80
N GLU A 29 -11.09 25.12 6.78
CA GLU A 29 -10.71 25.57 8.12
C GLU A 29 -10.06 24.38 8.84
N ALA A 30 -8.82 24.55 9.31
CA ALA A 30 -8.17 23.57 10.17
C ALA A 30 -8.47 23.93 11.63
N MET A 31 -8.96 22.95 12.39
CA MET A 31 -9.14 23.10 13.84
C MET A 31 -7.99 22.41 14.58
N ILE A 32 -7.34 23.14 15.48
CA ILE A 32 -6.32 22.59 16.39
C ILE A 32 -6.83 22.80 17.81
N SER A 33 -6.82 21.75 18.63
CA SER A 33 -7.19 21.83 20.05
C SER A 33 -6.08 21.32 20.96
N ASP A 34 -5.93 21.98 22.11
CA ASP A 34 -5.25 21.41 23.28
C ASP A 34 -6.28 20.99 24.34
N ASP A 35 -5.79 20.49 25.48
CA ASP A 35 -6.60 19.98 26.60
C ASP A 35 -7.60 20.99 27.20
N SER A 36 -7.51 22.28 26.82
CA SER A 36 -8.30 23.37 27.41
C SER A 36 -8.96 24.30 26.40
N THR A 37 -8.52 24.32 25.13
CA THR A 37 -8.99 25.29 24.14
C THR A 37 -8.94 24.74 22.71
N SER A 38 -9.93 25.12 21.89
CA SER A 38 -9.91 24.93 20.44
C SER A 38 -9.63 26.24 19.72
N TYR A 39 -8.78 26.18 18.71
CA TYR A 39 -8.47 27.27 17.78
C TYR A 39 -8.94 26.90 16.38
N SER A 40 -9.51 27.87 15.67
CA SER A 40 -9.78 27.78 14.22
C SER A 40 -8.71 28.58 13.48
N ILE A 41 -7.97 27.93 12.59
CA ILE A 41 -7.03 28.59 11.67
C ILE A 41 -7.62 28.50 10.27
N ASP A 42 -7.77 29.66 9.64
CA ASP A 42 -8.07 29.76 8.22
C ASP A 42 -6.75 29.60 7.45
N ILE A 43 -6.61 28.49 6.71
CA ILE A 43 -5.42 28.22 5.90
C ILE A 43 -5.70 28.70 4.48
N ASP A 44 -5.06 29.81 4.10
CA ASP A 44 -5.12 30.32 2.74
C ASP A 44 -4.17 29.53 1.82
N PHE A 45 -4.74 28.62 1.04
CA PHE A 45 -4.03 27.84 0.02
C PHE A 45 -3.78 28.62 -1.29
N SER A 46 -4.28 29.85 -1.44
CA SER A 46 -4.15 30.62 -2.69
C SER A 46 -2.70 30.95 -3.07
N ASN A 47 -1.78 30.92 -2.10
CA ASN A 47 -0.35 31.15 -2.28
C ASN A 47 0.49 29.87 -2.15
N LEU A 48 -0.13 28.70 -1.94
CA LEU A 48 0.56 27.42 -2.02
C LEU A 48 0.61 26.95 -3.47
N LEU A 49 1.77 27.10 -4.07
CA LEU A 49 2.07 26.47 -5.36
C LEU A 49 2.28 24.98 -5.13
N PHE A 50 1.24 24.18 -5.34
CA PHE A 50 1.39 22.74 -5.49
C PHE A 50 1.90 22.48 -6.91
N GLN A 51 3.17 22.12 -7.03
CA GLN A 51 3.71 21.58 -8.27
C GLN A 51 3.65 20.06 -8.18
N VAL A 52 2.88 19.45 -9.07
CA VAL A 52 2.97 18.01 -9.29
C VAL A 52 4.35 17.74 -9.88
N GLU A 53 5.21 17.03 -9.13
CA GLU A 53 6.56 16.70 -9.61
C GLU A 53 6.52 15.66 -10.73
N TRP A 54 5.65 14.65 -10.59
CA TRP A 54 5.47 13.61 -11.60
C TRP A 54 4.09 12.96 -11.49
N VAL A 55 3.64 12.38 -12.60
CA VAL A 55 2.45 11.53 -12.70
C VAL A 55 2.85 10.29 -13.48
N TYR A 56 2.61 9.11 -12.91
CA TYR A 56 2.77 7.85 -13.62
C TYR A 56 1.39 7.32 -14.01
N PRO A 57 0.95 7.45 -15.28
CA PRO A 57 -0.38 7.03 -15.69
C PRO A 57 -0.47 5.51 -15.73
N LEU A 58 -1.28 4.94 -14.84
CA LEU A 58 -1.68 3.53 -14.89
C LEU A 58 -3.06 3.41 -15.53
N GLU A 59 -3.23 2.47 -16.45
CA GLU A 59 -4.54 2.16 -17.02
C GLU A 59 -5.32 1.25 -16.05
N TRP A 60 -6.46 1.72 -15.53
CA TRP A 60 -7.41 0.93 -14.74
C TRP A 60 -6.81 0.19 -13.52
N SER A 61 -6.15 0.92 -12.60
CA SER A 61 -5.67 0.35 -11.33
C SER A 61 -6.63 0.66 -10.18
N SER A 62 -6.93 -0.36 -9.36
CA SER A 62 -7.64 -0.23 -8.08
C SER A 62 -6.74 -0.57 -6.88
N GLU A 63 -5.43 -0.58 -7.09
CA GLU A 63 -4.45 -1.04 -6.11
C GLU A 63 -3.94 0.09 -5.24
N THR A 64 -3.46 -0.27 -4.05
CA THR A 64 -2.70 0.63 -3.19
C THR A 64 -1.21 0.42 -3.45
N PRO A 65 -0.43 1.48 -3.75
CA PRO A 65 1.01 1.36 -3.88
C PRO A 65 1.64 0.93 -2.55
N CYS A 66 2.72 0.16 -2.62
CA CYS A 66 3.55 -0.17 -1.46
C CYS A 66 4.77 0.75 -1.42
N ILE A 67 5.14 1.22 -0.23
CA ILE A 67 6.31 2.08 -0.03
C ILE A 67 7.28 1.32 0.88
N ILE A 68 8.48 1.02 0.38
CA ILE A 68 9.48 0.24 1.11
C ILE A 68 10.89 0.56 0.62
N ASP A 69 11.87 0.52 1.52
CA ASP A 69 13.29 0.50 1.17
C ASP A 69 13.66 -0.91 0.69
N LEU A 70 13.68 -1.09 -0.63
CA LEU A 70 13.75 -2.41 -1.27
C LEU A 70 15.19 -2.92 -1.34
N ASP A 71 16.15 -2.03 -1.58
CA ASP A 71 17.57 -2.36 -1.73
C ASP A 71 18.43 -2.00 -0.51
N ARG A 72 17.81 -1.46 0.54
CA ARG A 72 18.43 -1.12 1.84
C ARG A 72 19.45 -0.01 1.74
N ASP A 73 19.27 0.92 0.80
CA ASP A 73 20.10 2.11 0.69
C ASP A 73 19.66 3.25 1.65
N GLY A 74 18.55 3.06 2.36
CA GLY A 74 17.96 4.03 3.29
C GLY A 74 16.94 4.97 2.64
N VAL A 75 16.64 4.80 1.35
CA VAL A 75 15.63 5.51 0.58
C VAL A 75 14.51 4.54 0.23
N GLN A 76 13.25 5.02 0.29
CA GLN A 76 12.10 4.18 -0.04
C GLN A 76 11.79 4.23 -1.53
N GLU A 77 11.52 3.07 -2.11
CA GLU A 77 10.90 2.88 -3.40
C GLU A 77 9.38 2.84 -3.31
N ILE A 78 8.74 3.07 -4.46
CA ILE A 78 7.32 2.96 -4.66
C ILE A 78 7.06 1.76 -5.58
N LEU A 79 6.34 0.77 -5.06
CA LEU A 79 5.92 -0.42 -5.79
C LEU A 79 4.45 -0.32 -6.19
N THR A 80 4.17 -0.67 -7.43
CA THR A 80 2.83 -0.93 -7.96
C THR A 80 2.87 -2.21 -8.78
N THR A 81 1.74 -2.80 -9.17
CA THR A 81 1.76 -4.05 -9.93
C THR A 81 2.55 -3.92 -11.23
N GLY A 82 3.69 -4.62 -11.24
CA GLY A 82 4.61 -4.67 -12.37
C GLY A 82 5.56 -3.47 -12.48
N PHE A 83 5.65 -2.57 -11.51
CA PHE A 83 6.59 -1.43 -11.56
C PHE A 83 7.23 -1.13 -10.22
N CYS A 84 8.47 -0.64 -10.29
CA CYS A 84 9.17 -0.02 -9.17
C CYS A 84 9.69 1.34 -9.59
N LEU A 85 9.33 2.36 -8.82
CA LEU A 85 9.77 3.73 -8.98
C LEU A 85 10.66 4.13 -7.80
N SER A 86 11.65 4.98 -8.06
CA SER A 86 12.40 5.66 -7.01
C SER A 86 11.51 6.66 -6.25
N SER A 87 12.03 7.22 -5.17
CA SER A 87 11.40 8.33 -4.44
C SER A 87 11.17 9.59 -5.30
N THR A 88 11.87 9.71 -6.43
CA THR A 88 11.74 10.82 -7.40
C THR A 88 10.82 10.49 -8.58
N GLY A 89 10.21 9.30 -8.60
CA GLY A 89 9.34 8.85 -9.69
C GLY A 89 10.09 8.27 -10.90
N GLU A 90 11.41 8.07 -10.81
CA GLU A 90 12.18 7.42 -11.88
C GLU A 90 11.94 5.91 -11.88
N LEU A 91 11.75 5.32 -13.06
CA LEU A 91 11.54 3.88 -13.19
C LEU A 91 12.84 3.12 -12.88
N LYS A 92 12.85 2.34 -11.79
CA LYS A 92 13.94 1.41 -11.47
C LYS A 92 13.82 0.13 -12.29
N TRP A 93 12.62 -0.45 -12.35
CA TRP A 93 12.33 -1.61 -13.19
C TRP A 93 10.82 -1.76 -13.51
N SER A 94 10.50 -2.52 -14.57
CA SER A 94 9.13 -2.90 -14.90
C SER A 94 9.01 -4.37 -15.34
N LYS A 95 7.84 -4.96 -15.07
CA LYS A 95 7.41 -6.31 -15.44
C LYS A 95 6.02 -6.23 -16.08
N PRO A 96 5.92 -5.87 -17.37
CA PRO A 96 4.65 -5.61 -18.04
C PRO A 96 3.68 -6.80 -18.03
N THR A 97 4.18 -8.02 -17.90
CA THR A 97 3.35 -9.24 -17.80
C THR A 97 2.46 -9.24 -16.56
N LEU A 98 2.94 -8.70 -15.44
CA LEU A 98 2.17 -8.57 -14.19
C LEU A 98 1.13 -7.44 -14.29
N ALA A 99 1.46 -6.37 -15.03
CA ALA A 99 0.62 -5.18 -15.18
C ALA A 99 -0.63 -5.36 -16.06
N SER A 100 -0.87 -6.56 -16.60
CA SER A 100 -2.00 -6.82 -17.51
C SER A 100 -3.36 -6.97 -16.81
N SER A 101 -3.39 -7.15 -15.48
CA SER A 101 -4.62 -7.23 -14.68
C SER A 101 -4.37 -6.81 -13.23
N PRO A 102 -4.07 -5.52 -12.97
CA PRO A 102 -3.73 -5.03 -11.64
C PRO A 102 -4.99 -4.89 -10.76
N GLN A 103 -5.38 -5.98 -10.11
CA GLN A 103 -6.57 -6.01 -9.25
C GLN A 103 -6.23 -6.06 -7.75
N SER A 104 -4.96 -6.28 -7.39
CA SER A 104 -4.58 -6.45 -5.99
C SER A 104 -3.30 -5.70 -5.63
N SER A 105 -3.33 -5.03 -4.47
CA SER A 105 -2.13 -4.43 -3.88
C SER A 105 -1.10 -5.52 -3.56
N CYS A 106 0.17 -5.24 -3.88
CA CYS A 106 1.27 -6.09 -3.46
C CYS A 106 1.49 -6.05 -1.95
N VAL A 107 2.13 -7.09 -1.45
CA VAL A 107 2.67 -7.14 -0.08
C VAL A 107 4.15 -7.47 -0.14
N VAL A 108 4.89 -7.02 0.87
CA VAL A 108 6.34 -7.14 0.91
C VAL A 108 6.74 -7.60 2.30
N ALA A 109 7.51 -8.69 2.37
CA ALA A 109 8.04 -9.24 3.62
C ALA A 109 9.24 -10.14 3.32
N ASP A 110 10.14 -10.27 4.27
CA ASP A 110 11.17 -11.31 4.27
C ASP A 110 10.49 -12.64 4.66
N ILE A 111 10.16 -13.48 3.67
CA ILE A 111 9.39 -14.71 3.88
C ILE A 111 10.30 -15.93 4.02
N ASP A 112 11.57 -15.84 3.64
CA ASP A 112 12.55 -16.94 3.73
C ASP A 112 13.68 -16.69 4.74
N ASN A 113 13.62 -15.59 5.48
CA ASN A 113 14.56 -15.17 6.51
C ASN A 113 16.00 -14.96 5.99
N ASP A 114 16.17 -14.58 4.72
CA ASP A 114 17.49 -14.27 4.15
C ASP A 114 17.97 -12.83 4.44
N ASN A 115 17.13 -12.03 5.14
CA ASN A 115 17.29 -10.60 5.35
C ASN A 115 17.17 -9.80 4.05
N TYR A 116 16.40 -10.22 3.09
CA TYR A 116 15.88 -9.40 2.01
C TYR A 116 14.38 -9.63 1.93
N VAL A 117 13.68 -8.64 1.39
CA VAL A 117 12.24 -8.75 1.27
C VAL A 117 11.86 -9.38 -0.06
N GLU A 118 10.84 -10.22 -0.04
CA GLU A 118 10.14 -10.67 -1.21
C GLU A 118 8.98 -9.74 -1.54
N ILE A 119 8.68 -9.60 -2.83
CA ILE A 119 7.52 -8.88 -3.33
C ILE A 119 6.49 -9.91 -3.82
N ILE A 120 5.31 -9.90 -3.23
CA ILE A 120 4.23 -10.85 -3.51
C ILE A 120 3.07 -10.10 -4.19
N TYR A 121 2.66 -10.62 -5.35
CA TYR A 121 1.50 -10.14 -6.09
C TYR A 121 0.43 -11.22 -6.16
N ALA A 122 -0.83 -10.84 -5.96
CA ALA A 122 -1.97 -11.66 -6.32
C ALA A 122 -2.54 -11.19 -7.67
N LEU A 123 -2.41 -12.04 -8.67
CA LEU A 123 -2.91 -11.83 -10.02
C LEU A 123 -4.05 -12.82 -10.28
N SER A 124 -4.61 -12.80 -11.49
CA SER A 124 -5.77 -13.58 -11.92
C SER A 124 -5.65 -15.09 -11.70
N GLY A 125 -5.87 -15.55 -10.46
CA GLY A 125 -5.69 -16.94 -10.02
C GLY A 125 -4.24 -17.36 -9.75
N GLN A 126 -3.30 -16.40 -9.69
CA GLN A 126 -1.88 -16.67 -9.44
C GLN A 126 -1.35 -15.84 -8.27
N ILE A 127 -0.60 -16.45 -7.38
CA ILE A 127 0.33 -15.76 -6.47
C ILE A 127 1.71 -15.78 -7.13
N TYR A 128 2.29 -14.61 -7.34
CA TYR A 128 3.60 -14.45 -7.98
C TYR A 128 4.58 -13.79 -7.00
N VAL A 129 5.71 -14.46 -6.75
CA VAL A 129 6.72 -14.00 -5.77
C VAL A 129 8.03 -13.68 -6.45
N MET A 130 8.56 -12.52 -6.13
CA MET A 130 9.87 -12.05 -6.58
C MET A 130 10.76 -11.72 -5.39
N ASN A 131 12.06 -11.82 -5.58
CA ASN A 131 13.03 -11.27 -4.64
C ASN A 131 13.09 -9.73 -4.78
N HIS A 132 13.72 -9.06 -3.82
CA HIS A 132 13.92 -7.61 -3.81
C HIS A 132 14.55 -7.04 -5.10
N ASP A 133 15.39 -7.83 -5.78
CA ASP A 133 16.07 -7.45 -7.02
C ASP A 133 15.23 -7.66 -8.30
N SER A 134 13.93 -7.96 -8.15
CA SER A 134 12.97 -8.28 -9.22
C SER A 134 13.24 -9.61 -9.95
N SER A 135 14.11 -10.46 -9.42
CA SER A 135 14.26 -11.84 -9.90
C SER A 135 13.08 -12.70 -9.44
N TYR A 136 12.70 -13.66 -10.28
CA TYR A 136 11.63 -14.62 -9.96
C TYR A 136 12.07 -15.53 -8.81
N LYS A 137 11.18 -15.76 -7.84
CA LYS A 137 11.37 -16.73 -6.76
C LYS A 137 10.55 -17.99 -7.01
N TRP A 138 9.23 -17.86 -7.04
CA TRP A 138 8.27 -18.94 -7.31
C TRP A 138 6.88 -18.35 -7.63
N ASP A 139 5.97 -19.19 -8.11
CA ASP A 139 4.55 -18.87 -8.23
C ASP A 139 3.65 -20.04 -7.84
N TYR A 140 2.46 -19.71 -7.35
CA TYR A 140 1.38 -20.67 -7.11
C TYR A 140 0.20 -20.30 -8.02
N THR A 141 -0.19 -21.23 -8.89
CA THR A 141 -1.27 -21.00 -9.86
C THR A 141 -2.40 -21.99 -9.62
N ARG A 142 -3.64 -21.48 -9.49
CA ARG A 142 -4.83 -22.34 -9.46
C ARG A 142 -5.13 -22.90 -10.85
N THR A 143 -5.46 -24.19 -10.89
CA THR A 143 -5.77 -24.89 -12.15
C THR A 143 -7.26 -24.87 -12.50
N ASP A 144 -8.12 -24.51 -11.56
CA ASP A 144 -9.56 -24.35 -11.71
C ASP A 144 -9.91 -22.88 -12.00
N ASP A 145 -10.88 -22.70 -12.89
CA ASP A 145 -11.03 -21.48 -13.68
C ASP A 145 -11.78 -20.36 -12.97
N ASN A 146 -11.28 -19.13 -13.18
CA ASN A 146 -11.96 -17.84 -12.97
C ASN A 146 -12.05 -17.24 -11.55
N SER A 147 -11.36 -17.77 -10.56
CA SER A 147 -11.31 -17.10 -9.25
C SER A 147 -10.10 -16.17 -9.13
N LEU A 148 -10.38 -14.87 -9.07
CA LEU A 148 -9.37 -13.82 -8.87
C LEU A 148 -8.95 -13.83 -7.41
N PHE A 149 -7.65 -13.92 -7.15
CA PHE A 149 -7.12 -13.69 -5.82
C PHE A 149 -7.26 -12.21 -5.45
N THR A 150 -7.61 -11.96 -4.20
CA THR A 150 -7.59 -10.62 -3.60
C THR A 150 -6.20 -10.32 -3.05
N SER A 151 -5.99 -9.08 -2.62
CA SER A 151 -4.76 -8.69 -1.92
C SER A 151 -4.43 -9.69 -0.81
N PRO A 152 -3.23 -10.28 -0.82
CA PRO A 152 -2.82 -11.25 0.18
C PRO A 152 -2.49 -10.55 1.51
N CYS A 153 -2.36 -11.32 2.58
CA CYS A 153 -1.66 -10.93 3.79
C CYS A 153 -0.59 -11.96 4.14
N ILE A 154 0.38 -11.54 4.94
CA ILE A 154 1.52 -12.36 5.35
C ILE A 154 1.49 -12.48 6.87
N ALA A 155 1.54 -13.71 7.37
CA ALA A 155 1.59 -14.00 8.79
C ALA A 155 2.13 -15.41 9.05
N ASP A 156 2.80 -15.59 10.18
CA ASP A 156 3.06 -16.90 10.77
C ASP A 156 1.75 -17.37 11.43
N VAL A 157 1.01 -18.25 10.76
CA VAL A 157 -0.30 -18.71 11.23
C VAL A 157 -0.24 -20.05 11.98
N ASP A 158 0.86 -20.79 11.83
CA ASP A 158 1.03 -22.11 12.44
C ASP A 158 2.06 -22.16 13.60
N GLY A 159 2.84 -21.09 13.78
CA GLY A 159 3.80 -20.89 14.85
C GLY A 159 5.20 -21.44 14.57
N ASP A 160 5.54 -21.75 13.32
CA ASP A 160 6.83 -22.32 12.94
C ASP A 160 7.94 -21.27 12.67
N LYS A 161 7.58 -19.98 12.69
CA LYS A 161 8.42 -18.81 12.42
C LYS A 161 8.79 -18.60 10.94
N LEU A 162 8.14 -19.30 10.03
CA LEU A 162 8.06 -18.95 8.63
C LEU A 162 6.74 -18.23 8.40
N PHE A 163 6.66 -17.47 7.31
CA PHE A 163 5.45 -16.73 6.99
C PHE A 163 4.65 -17.43 5.91
N GLU A 164 3.34 -17.59 6.17
CA GLU A 164 2.38 -17.99 5.16
C GLU A 164 1.83 -16.79 4.40
N ILE A 165 1.50 -17.03 3.14
CA ILE A 165 0.74 -16.14 2.29
C ILE A 165 -0.73 -16.57 2.37
N ILE A 166 -1.56 -15.71 2.99
CA ILE A 166 -3.00 -15.90 3.06
C ILE A 166 -3.67 -15.02 2.00
N THR A 167 -4.54 -15.61 1.18
CA THR A 167 -5.34 -14.86 0.20
C THR A 167 -6.75 -15.39 0.14
N SER A 168 -7.67 -14.58 -0.38
CA SER A 168 -9.04 -15.01 -0.66
C SER A 168 -9.31 -14.94 -2.14
N THR A 169 -10.29 -15.69 -2.61
CA THR A 169 -10.82 -15.52 -3.96
C THR A 169 -12.22 -14.92 -3.93
N HIS A 170 -12.61 -14.29 -5.04
CA HIS A 170 -13.90 -13.64 -5.14
C HIS A 170 -15.10 -14.60 -4.96
N TRP A 171 -14.93 -15.90 -5.25
CA TRP A 171 -16.04 -16.86 -5.33
C TRP A 171 -15.89 -18.15 -4.54
N ASP A 172 -14.69 -18.52 -4.06
CA ASP A 172 -14.48 -19.83 -3.44
C ASP A 172 -14.17 -19.72 -1.96
N GLY A 173 -13.13 -18.99 -1.57
CA GLY A 173 -12.80 -18.82 -0.17
C GLY A 173 -11.35 -18.48 0.10
N LEU A 174 -10.84 -18.94 1.25
CA LEU A 174 -9.52 -18.60 1.79
C LEU A 174 -8.49 -19.68 1.50
N PHE A 175 -7.27 -19.25 1.22
CA PHE A 175 -6.13 -20.08 0.87
C PHE A 175 -4.94 -19.69 1.73
N CYS A 176 -4.19 -20.70 2.16
CA CYS A 176 -2.94 -20.57 2.90
C CYS A 176 -1.83 -21.28 2.13
N ILE A 177 -0.83 -20.51 1.74
CA ILE A 177 0.28 -20.95 0.90
C ILE A 177 1.57 -20.74 1.71
N SER A 178 2.47 -21.71 1.74
CA SER A 178 3.74 -21.59 2.45
C SER A 178 4.67 -20.57 1.78
N ASN A 179 5.73 -20.19 2.49
CA ASN A 179 6.82 -19.35 1.95
C ASN A 179 7.57 -19.99 0.76
N GLU A 180 7.41 -21.28 0.49
CA GLU A 180 7.94 -21.98 -0.70
C GLU A 180 6.90 -22.20 -1.81
N GLY A 181 5.66 -21.73 -1.64
CA GLY A 181 4.62 -21.83 -2.65
C GLY A 181 3.78 -23.10 -2.59
N GLU A 182 3.84 -23.86 -1.49
CA GLU A 182 3.01 -25.05 -1.29
C GLU A 182 1.64 -24.69 -0.68
N LEU A 183 0.54 -25.24 -1.21
CA LEU A 183 -0.77 -25.07 -0.59
C LEU A 183 -0.83 -25.88 0.72
N GLN A 184 -0.87 -25.18 1.85
CA GLN A 184 -1.01 -25.82 3.16
C GLN A 184 -2.46 -26.21 3.45
N TRP A 185 -3.39 -25.27 3.27
CA TRP A 185 -4.82 -25.53 3.42
C TRP A 185 -5.67 -24.53 2.64
N GLN A 186 -6.92 -24.91 2.39
CA GLN A 186 -7.93 -24.02 1.84
C GLN A 186 -9.27 -24.23 2.55
N HIS A 187 -10.05 -23.16 2.65
CA HIS A 187 -11.40 -23.20 3.15
C HIS A 187 -12.34 -22.58 2.12
N THR A 188 -13.26 -23.39 1.58
CA THR A 188 -14.23 -22.94 0.57
C THR A 188 -15.61 -22.76 1.18
N PHE A 189 -16.27 -21.67 0.80
CA PHE A 189 -17.63 -21.35 1.23
C PHE A 189 -18.59 -21.82 0.14
N SER A 190 -19.28 -22.94 0.37
CA SER A 190 -20.42 -23.32 -0.46
C SER A 190 -21.61 -22.45 -0.07
N ILE A 191 -21.99 -21.46 -0.89
CA ILE A 191 -23.26 -20.76 -0.69
C ILE A 191 -24.36 -21.69 -1.21
N SER A 192 -24.91 -22.54 -0.36
CA SER A 192 -26.15 -23.25 -0.68
C SER A 192 -27.29 -22.24 -0.72
N GLY A 193 -27.76 -21.91 -1.94
CA GLY A 193 -28.95 -21.10 -2.17
C GLY A 193 -30.25 -21.82 -1.84
#